data_AF-A0A1W0AC80-F1
#
_entry.id   AF-A0A1W0AC80-F1
#
_cell.length_a   1.000
_cell.length_b   1.000
_cell.length_c   1.000
_cell.angle_alpha   90.00
_cell.angle_beta   90.00
_cell.angle_gamma   90.00
#
_symmetry.space_group_name_H-M   'P 1'
#
loop_
_entity.id
_entity.type
_entity.pdbx_description
1 polymer ?
#
loop_
_entity_poly.entity_id
_entity_poly.type
_entity_poly.pdbx_seq_one_letter_code
_entity_poly.pdbx_strand_id
1 'polypeptide(L)'
;MEKAPITIDHQGGLCEYPSRKPLQRVLVISIFIYVVSFAVTWYKIYWDTIISLFVVCLGYYAIYDYNTRPMGKAFDIFYYGSMVNIILHLVAFGILIANIVENQVQIVLNFRAVNSTTGMSAFLIVLELVYMTLSGYCIGLCYRLRCEISGVVEDPNEYHELL
;
A
#
# COMPACT_ATOMS: atom_id res chain seq x y z
N MET A 1 32.86 -19.59 -9.43
CA MET A 1 31.97 -20.72 -9.07
C MET A 1 30.57 -20.16 -9.05
N GLU A 2 29.81 -20.43 -10.09
CA GLU A 2 28.39 -20.05 -10.21
C GLU A 2 27.63 -20.90 -9.18
N LYS A 3 27.02 -20.28 -8.16
CA LYS A 3 26.20 -21.00 -7.17
C LYS A 3 25.00 -21.54 -7.93
N ALA A 4 24.84 -22.86 -7.97
CA ALA A 4 23.65 -23.47 -8.53
C ALA A 4 22.41 -22.92 -7.78
N PRO A 5 21.35 -22.51 -8.49
CA PRO A 5 20.13 -22.03 -7.85
C PRO A 5 19.56 -23.15 -6.98
N ILE A 6 19.40 -22.87 -5.69
CA ILE A 6 18.79 -23.80 -4.75
C ILE A 6 17.30 -23.83 -5.09
N THR A 7 16.88 -24.87 -5.81
CA THR A 7 15.48 -25.15 -6.07
C THR A 7 14.85 -25.69 -4.79
N ILE A 8 14.18 -24.82 -4.04
CA ILE A 8 13.39 -25.23 -2.88
C ILE A 8 12.03 -25.67 -3.43
N ASP A 9 11.81 -26.98 -3.45
CA ASP A 9 10.56 -27.57 -3.92
C ASP A 9 9.51 -27.42 -2.80
N HIS A 10 8.75 -26.32 -2.83
CA HIS A 10 7.70 -26.03 -1.86
C HIS A 10 6.46 -26.89 -2.14
N GLN A 11 6.29 -27.97 -1.37
CA GLN A 11 5.13 -28.87 -1.47
C GLN A 11 3.94 -28.43 -0.61
N GLY A 12 4.11 -27.44 0.28
CA GLY A 12 3.06 -26.94 1.16
C GLY A 12 2.37 -25.65 0.68
N GLY A 13 1.41 -25.20 1.49
CA GLY A 13 0.66 -23.97 1.24
C GLY A 13 1.46 -22.69 1.54
N LEU A 14 0.78 -21.56 1.54
CA LEU A 14 1.36 -20.23 1.81
C LEU A 14 2.13 -20.09 3.16
N CYS A 15 2.00 -21.05 4.08
CA CYS A 15 2.71 -21.06 5.35
C CYS A 15 4.23 -21.24 5.24
N GLU A 16 4.72 -21.83 4.16
CA GLU A 16 6.14 -22.13 3.95
C GLU A 16 6.95 -20.89 3.54
N TYR A 17 6.28 -19.86 3.04
CA TYR A 17 6.94 -18.68 2.48
C TYR A 17 7.20 -17.59 3.53
N PRO A 18 8.47 -17.15 3.70
CA PRO A 18 8.84 -16.21 4.76
C PRO A 18 8.18 -14.84 4.58
N SER A 19 7.93 -14.38 3.35
CA SER A 19 7.29 -13.08 3.08
C SER A 19 5.81 -13.02 3.45
N ARG A 20 5.14 -14.16 3.68
CA ARG A 20 3.70 -14.20 3.97
C ARG A 20 3.33 -13.55 5.30
N LYS A 21 4.06 -13.84 6.38
CA LYS A 21 3.76 -13.28 7.72
C LYS A 21 3.96 -11.76 7.78
N PRO A 22 5.07 -11.19 7.27
CA PRO A 22 5.22 -9.74 7.12
C PRO A 22 4.07 -9.13 6.31
N LEU A 23 3.73 -9.72 5.16
CA LEU A 23 2.66 -9.20 4.31
C LEU A 23 1.32 -9.17 5.04
N GLN A 24 0.97 -10.24 5.75
CA GLN A 24 -0.25 -10.30 6.54
C GLN A 24 -0.31 -9.21 7.62
N ARG A 25 0.81 -8.96 8.33
CA ARG A 25 0.88 -7.90 9.34
C ARG A 25 0.65 -6.52 8.74
N VAL A 26 1.30 -6.23 7.63
CA VAL A 26 1.15 -4.94 6.93
C VAL A 26 -0.28 -4.76 6.47
N LEU A 27 -0.92 -5.78 5.90
CA LEU A 27 -2.32 -5.71 5.48
C LEU A 27 -3.26 -5.39 6.64
N VAL A 28 -3.07 -6.04 7.79
CA VAL A 28 -3.88 -5.75 9.00
C VAL A 28 -3.66 -4.31 9.49
N ILE A 29 -2.41 -3.84 9.52
CA ILE A 29 -2.07 -2.46 9.89
C ILE A 29 -2.72 -1.47 8.91
N SER A 30 -2.63 -1.74 7.61
CA SER A 30 -3.23 -0.91 6.56
C SER A 30 -4.75 -0.86 6.70
N ILE A 31 -5.44 -1.99 6.92
CA ILE A 31 -6.89 -2.02 7.17
C ILE A 31 -7.24 -1.11 8.35
N PHE A 32 -6.53 -1.26 9.47
CA PHE A 32 -6.76 -0.46 10.67
C PHE A 32 -6.58 1.04 10.39
N ILE A 33 -5.49 1.40 9.72
CA ILE A 33 -5.19 2.79 9.35
C ILE A 33 -6.28 3.35 8.43
N TYR A 34 -6.69 2.64 7.37
CA TYR A 34 -7.75 3.10 6.46
C TYR A 34 -9.11 3.25 7.14
N VAL A 35 -9.47 2.35 8.06
CA VAL A 35 -10.73 2.45 8.82
C VAL A 35 -10.71 3.67 9.76
N VAL A 36 -9.64 3.87 10.52
CA VAL A 36 -9.55 4.99 11.49
C VAL A 36 -9.48 6.33 10.77
N SER A 37 -8.75 6.39 9.66
CA SER A 37 -8.56 7.59 8.86
C SER A 37 -9.78 7.96 8.00
N PHE A 38 -10.75 7.06 7.84
CA PHE A 38 -11.95 7.34 7.08
C PHE A 38 -12.72 8.56 7.62
N ALA A 39 -12.79 8.71 8.95
CA ALA A 39 -13.47 9.83 9.60
C ALA A 39 -12.88 11.20 9.24
N VAL A 40 -11.56 11.28 9.02
CA VAL A 40 -10.86 12.52 8.69
C VAL A 40 -10.81 12.77 7.18
N THR A 41 -10.75 11.72 6.37
CA THR A 41 -10.72 11.83 4.90
C THR A 41 -12.10 12.08 4.29
N TRP A 42 -13.19 11.80 5.04
CA TRP A 42 -14.58 11.97 4.62
C TRP A 42 -14.88 13.30 3.91
N TYR A 43 -14.25 14.40 4.35
CA TYR A 43 -14.53 15.75 3.85
C TYR A 43 -13.88 16.11 2.51
N LYS A 44 -12.89 15.34 2.01
CA LYS A 44 -12.18 15.69 0.77
C LYS A 44 -11.79 14.50 -0.11
N ILE A 45 -11.19 13.47 0.48
CA ILE A 45 -10.53 12.38 -0.25
C ILE A 45 -11.02 10.99 0.20
N TYR A 46 -12.28 10.92 0.64
CA TYR A 46 -12.90 9.68 1.13
C TYR A 46 -12.87 8.53 0.11
N TRP A 47 -12.87 8.86 -1.18
CA TRP A 47 -12.81 7.88 -2.26
C TRP A 47 -11.46 7.15 -2.27
N ASP A 48 -10.37 7.85 -1.97
CA ASP A 48 -9.03 7.27 -1.90
C ASP A 48 -8.97 6.20 -0.79
N THR A 49 -9.40 6.56 0.43
CA THR A 49 -9.43 5.64 1.57
C THR A 49 -10.36 4.46 1.38
N ILE A 50 -11.54 4.65 0.77
CA ILE A 50 -12.48 3.56 0.48
C ILE A 50 -11.86 2.57 -0.51
N ILE A 51 -11.33 3.06 -1.63
CA ILE A 51 -10.77 2.21 -2.68
C ILE A 51 -9.56 1.45 -2.13
N SER A 52 -8.68 2.12 -1.39
CA SER A 52 -7.54 1.46 -0.76
C SER A 52 -7.96 0.40 0.25
N LEU A 53 -8.98 0.66 1.07
CA LEU A 53 -9.52 -0.33 1.99
C LEU A 53 -10.01 -1.57 1.26
N PHE A 54 -10.71 -1.41 0.12
CA PHE A 54 -11.13 -2.55 -0.71
C PHE A 54 -9.94 -3.35 -1.24
N VAL A 55 -8.91 -2.67 -1.75
CA VAL A 55 -7.70 -3.32 -2.27
C VAL A 55 -6.99 -4.12 -1.18
N VAL A 56 -6.79 -3.54 0.01
CA VAL A 56 -6.10 -4.22 1.12
C VAL A 56 -6.94 -5.36 1.70
N CYS A 57 -8.26 -5.21 1.80
CA CYS A 57 -9.15 -6.31 2.19
C CYS A 57 -9.09 -7.48 1.21
N LEU A 58 -9.05 -7.20 -0.10
CA LEU A 58 -8.85 -8.23 -1.13
C LEU A 58 -7.50 -8.94 -0.96
N GLY A 59 -6.43 -8.19 -0.69
CA GLY A 59 -5.11 -8.75 -0.41
C GLY A 59 -5.10 -9.65 0.82
N TYR A 60 -5.75 -9.21 1.91
CA TYR A 60 -5.88 -10.01 3.13
C TYR A 60 -6.65 -11.31 2.85
N TYR A 61 -7.78 -11.22 2.15
CA TYR A 61 -8.56 -12.37 1.72
C TYR A 61 -7.72 -13.35 0.88
N ALA A 62 -6.90 -12.84 -0.05
CA ALA A 62 -6.08 -13.64 -0.95
C ALA A 62 -4.98 -14.45 -0.24
N ILE A 63 -4.56 -14.07 0.98
CA ILE A 63 -3.49 -14.75 1.73
C ILE A 63 -3.93 -15.28 3.11
N TYR A 64 -5.24 -15.18 3.39
CA TYR A 64 -5.80 -15.56 4.69
C TYR A 64 -5.64 -17.06 4.94
N ASP A 65 -6.06 -17.89 3.97
CA ASP A 65 -5.85 -19.33 4.03
C ASP A 65 -4.38 -19.66 3.77
N TYR A 66 -3.74 -20.29 4.75
CA TYR A 66 -2.33 -20.64 4.68
C TYR A 66 -2.08 -22.01 4.06
N ASN A 67 -3.13 -22.81 3.85
CA ASN A 67 -3.03 -24.14 3.24
C ASN A 67 -3.35 -24.13 1.74
N THR A 68 -3.85 -23.02 1.21
CA THR A 68 -4.13 -22.89 -0.23
C THR A 68 -2.86 -22.86 -1.07
N ARG A 69 -3.01 -23.34 -2.32
CA ARG A 69 -1.95 -23.30 -3.33
C ARG A 69 -1.40 -21.88 -3.50
N PRO A 70 -0.10 -21.75 -3.80
CA PRO A 70 0.52 -20.45 -3.99
C PRO A 70 -0.12 -19.72 -5.19
N MET A 71 -0.75 -18.58 -4.89
CA MET A 71 -1.33 -17.61 -5.83
C MET A 71 -2.60 -18.03 -6.59
N GLY A 72 -3.73 -17.46 -6.16
CA GLY A 72 -4.96 -17.40 -6.96
C GLY A 72 -5.15 -16.02 -7.60
N LYS A 73 -6.11 -15.89 -8.51
CA LYS A 73 -6.46 -14.63 -9.21
C LYS A 73 -6.64 -13.43 -8.28
N ALA A 74 -7.15 -13.65 -7.07
CA ALA A 74 -7.34 -12.59 -6.07
C ALA A 74 -6.01 -11.94 -5.66
N PHE A 75 -4.92 -12.72 -5.59
CA PHE A 75 -3.59 -12.20 -5.27
C PHE A 75 -3.05 -11.32 -6.39
N ASP A 76 -3.17 -11.75 -7.64
CA ASP A 76 -2.71 -10.94 -8.79
C ASP A 76 -3.49 -9.62 -8.89
N ILE A 77 -4.81 -9.67 -8.71
CA ILE A 77 -5.65 -8.47 -8.69
C ILE A 77 -5.22 -7.54 -7.55
N PHE A 78 -4.93 -8.07 -6.37
CA PHE A 78 -4.40 -7.28 -5.26
C PHE A 78 -3.03 -6.67 -5.58
N TYR A 79 -2.11 -7.41 -6.19
CA TYR A 79 -0.77 -6.93 -6.53
C TYR A 79 -0.81 -5.76 -7.51
N TYR A 80 -1.51 -5.92 -8.64
CA TYR A 80 -1.68 -4.85 -9.62
C TYR A 80 -2.59 -3.74 -9.09
N GLY A 81 -3.62 -4.09 -8.32
CA GLY A 81 -4.49 -3.14 -7.63
C GLY A 81 -3.71 -2.23 -6.68
N SER A 82 -2.70 -2.76 -5.98
CA SER A 82 -1.83 -1.98 -5.09
C SER A 82 -0.96 -0.98 -5.86
N MET A 83 -0.50 -1.33 -7.07
CA MET A 83 0.22 -0.39 -7.94
C MET A 83 -0.69 0.75 -8.39
N VAL A 84 -1.93 0.43 -8.79
CA VAL A 84 -2.94 1.42 -9.14
C VAL A 84 -3.28 2.29 -7.92
N ASN A 85 -3.31 1.70 -6.72
CA ASN A 85 -3.56 2.41 -5.47
C ASN A 85 -2.49 3.47 -5.16
N ILE A 86 -1.21 3.25 -5.50
CA ILE A 86 -0.19 4.30 -5.40
C ILE A 86 -0.51 5.49 -6.31
N ILE A 87 -0.96 5.22 -7.54
CA ILE A 87 -1.34 6.29 -8.47
C ILE A 87 -2.55 7.06 -7.92
N LEU A 88 -3.49 6.35 -7.28
CA LEU A 88 -4.64 6.91 -6.60
C LEU A 88 -4.23 7.91 -5.50
N HIS A 89 -3.33 7.48 -4.61
CA HIS A 89 -2.77 8.33 -3.55
C HIS A 89 -2.02 9.55 -4.12
N LEU A 90 -1.29 9.39 -5.22
CA LEU A 90 -0.62 10.52 -5.90
C LEU A 90 -1.62 11.56 -6.41
N VAL A 91 -2.76 11.12 -6.94
CA VAL A 91 -3.84 12.03 -7.37
C VAL A 91 -4.46 12.73 -6.17
N ALA A 92 -4.77 12.01 -5.09
CA ALA A 92 -5.29 12.58 -3.85
C ALA A 92 -4.33 13.63 -3.26
N PHE A 93 -3.04 13.28 -3.18
CA PHE A 93 -1.97 14.18 -2.78
C PHE A 93 -1.93 15.45 -3.63
N GLY A 94 -1.98 15.32 -4.96
CA GLY A 94 -1.98 16.46 -5.88
C GLY A 94 -3.15 17.41 -5.66
N ILE A 95 -4.35 16.87 -5.42
CA ILE A 95 -5.55 17.65 -5.09
C ILE A 95 -5.37 18.42 -3.77
N LEU A 96 -4.77 17.80 -2.75
CA LEU A 96 -4.52 18.46 -1.47
C LEU A 96 -3.50 19.59 -1.59
N ILE A 97 -2.44 19.40 -2.37
CA ILE A 97 -1.43 20.43 -2.63
C ILE A 97 -2.06 21.61 -3.39
N ALA A 98 -2.85 21.34 -4.44
CA ALA A 98 -3.56 22.38 -5.19
C ALA A 98 -4.46 23.22 -4.28
N ASN A 99 -5.19 22.58 -3.36
CA ASN A 99 -6.01 23.28 -2.37
C ASN A 99 -5.20 24.20 -1.44
N ILE A 100 -4.00 23.77 -1.02
CA ILE A 100 -3.13 24.63 -0.19
C ILE A 100 -2.68 25.85 -1.00
N VAL A 101 -2.23 25.64 -2.23
CA VAL A 101 -1.78 26.73 -3.11
C VAL A 101 -2.91 27.72 -3.37
N GLU A 102 -4.10 27.24 -3.70
CA GLU A 102 -5.28 28.08 -3.92
C GLU A 102 -5.62 28.92 -2.68
N ASN A 103 -5.62 28.30 -1.50
CA ASN A 103 -5.84 29.02 -0.24
C ASN A 103 -4.79 30.12 -0.02
N GLN A 104 -3.51 29.85 -0.29
CA GLN A 104 -2.44 30.85 -0.15
C GLN A 104 -2.62 32.02 -1.14
N VAL A 105 -2.97 31.72 -2.39
CA VAL A 105 -3.25 32.75 -3.40
C VAL A 105 -4.42 33.63 -2.98
N GLN A 106 -5.51 33.04 -2.47
CA GLN A 106 -6.69 33.78 -2.00
C GLN A 106 -6.37 34.68 -0.79
N ILE A 107 -5.50 34.21 0.13
CA ILE A 107 -5.00 35.02 1.26
C ILE A 107 -4.20 36.22 0.76
N VAL A 108 -3.24 36.00 -0.15
CA VAL A 108 -2.39 37.07 -0.70
C VAL A 108 -3.21 38.13 -1.44
N LEU A 109 -4.24 37.70 -2.16
CA LEU A 109 -5.12 38.57 -2.92
C LEU A 109 -6.23 39.25 -2.08
N ASN A 110 -6.21 39.11 -0.75
CA ASN A 110 -7.17 39.72 0.19
C ASN A 110 -8.65 39.38 -0.09
N PHE A 111 -8.95 38.25 -0.76
CA PHE A 111 -10.31 37.87 -1.15
C PHE A 111 -11.22 37.36 -0.01
N ARG A 112 -10.85 37.61 1.25
CA ARG A 112 -11.40 37.08 2.53
C ARG A 112 -10.79 35.73 2.95
N ALA A 113 -10.01 35.76 4.02
CA ALA A 113 -9.65 34.57 4.79
C ALA A 113 -10.83 34.16 5.69
N VAL A 114 -11.89 33.60 5.11
CA VAL A 114 -12.97 32.98 5.89
C VAL A 114 -12.67 31.48 5.93
N ASN A 115 -12.14 31.01 7.07
CA ASN A 115 -11.87 29.61 7.42
C ASN A 115 -10.79 28.92 6.58
N SER A 116 -9.51 29.22 6.85
CA SER A 116 -8.36 28.52 6.28
C SER A 116 -8.31 27.05 6.75
N THR A 117 -8.59 26.10 5.87
CA THR A 117 -8.46 24.65 6.15
C THR A 117 -7.03 24.14 5.93
N THR A 118 -6.04 25.02 5.85
CA THR A 118 -4.66 24.67 5.47
C THR A 118 -4.04 23.64 6.42
N GLY A 119 -4.30 23.75 7.73
CA GLY A 119 -3.82 22.76 8.71
C GLY A 119 -4.39 21.36 8.46
N MET A 120 -5.70 21.25 8.15
CA MET A 120 -6.33 19.98 7.81
C MET A 120 -5.78 19.41 6.49
N SER A 121 -5.61 20.25 5.45
CA SER A 121 -4.99 19.81 4.20
C SER A 121 -3.56 19.29 4.40
N ALA A 122 -2.76 19.97 5.24
CA ALA A 122 -1.40 19.52 5.56
C ALA A 122 -1.39 18.19 6.32
N PHE A 123 -2.31 18.00 7.27
CA PHE A 123 -2.49 16.71 7.95
C PHE A 123 -2.87 15.59 6.96
N LEU A 124 -3.82 15.85 6.05
CA LEU A 124 -4.21 14.89 5.03
C LEU A 124 -3.04 14.55 4.09
N ILE A 125 -2.16 15.50 3.77
CA ILE A 125 -0.95 15.23 2.97
C ILE A 125 -0.02 14.25 3.69
N VAL A 126 0.23 14.45 4.97
CA VAL A 126 1.07 13.53 5.76
C VAL A 126 0.45 12.13 5.79
N LEU A 127 -0.87 12.06 5.93
CA LEU A 127 -1.62 10.82 5.89
C LEU A 127 -1.51 10.11 4.53
N GLU A 128 -1.62 10.83 3.41
CA GLU A 128 -1.42 10.27 2.06
C GLU A 128 0.00 9.71 1.88
N LEU A 129 1.03 10.39 2.41
CA LEU A 129 2.41 9.86 2.38
C LEU A 129 2.54 8.55 3.15
N VAL A 130 1.84 8.40 4.27
CA VAL A 130 1.77 7.14 5.02
C VAL A 130 1.12 6.06 4.17
N TYR A 131 0.01 6.35 3.48
CA TYR A 131 -0.65 5.38 2.60
C TYR A 131 0.21 4.93 1.42
N MET A 132 0.91 5.86 0.78
CA MET A 132 1.87 5.55 -0.28
C MET A 132 2.98 4.64 0.22
N THR A 133 3.49 4.90 1.43
CA THR A 133 4.54 4.07 2.06
C THR A 133 4.03 2.65 2.34
N LEU A 134 2.83 2.52 2.92
CA LEU A 134 2.21 1.22 3.18
C LEU A 134 1.96 0.45 1.88
N SER A 135 1.43 1.12 0.85
CA SER A 135 1.18 0.52 -0.46
C SER A 135 2.48 0.06 -1.13
N GLY A 136 3.53 0.88 -1.08
CA GLY A 136 4.86 0.51 -1.61
C GLY A 136 5.45 -0.69 -0.88
N TYR A 137 5.35 -0.72 0.45
CA TYR A 137 5.82 -1.85 1.24
C TYR A 137 5.03 -3.14 0.96
N CYS A 138 3.70 -3.04 0.81
CA CYS A 138 2.85 -4.15 0.34
C CYS A 138 3.30 -4.69 -1.02
N ILE A 139 3.54 -3.82 -2.01
CA ILE A 139 3.99 -4.23 -3.35
C ILE A 139 5.33 -4.95 -3.27
N GLY A 140 6.28 -4.44 -2.49
CA GLY A 140 7.58 -5.08 -2.28
C GLY A 140 7.45 -6.48 -1.69
N LEU A 141 6.63 -6.65 -0.65
CA LEU A 141 6.37 -7.95 -0.04
C LEU A 141 5.62 -8.90 -0.98
N CYS A 142 4.69 -8.39 -1.79
CA CYS A 142 4.02 -9.18 -2.81
C CYS A 142 4.99 -9.67 -3.87
N TYR A 143 5.88 -8.79 -4.35
CA TYR A 143 6.90 -9.16 -5.31
C TYR A 143 7.82 -10.26 -4.76
N ARG A 144 8.31 -10.11 -3.52
CA ARG A 144 9.11 -11.14 -2.84
C ARG A 144 8.37 -12.47 -2.75
N LEU A 145 7.11 -12.46 -2.33
CA LEU A 145 6.29 -13.66 -2.27
C LEU A 145 6.12 -14.33 -3.65
N ARG A 146 6.01 -13.55 -4.73
CA ARG A 146 5.99 -14.08 -6.12
C ARG A 146 7.31 -14.75 -6.49
N CYS A 147 8.44 -14.14 -6.13
CA CYS A 147 9.78 -14.69 -6.37
C CYS A 147 10.00 -16.00 -5.61
N GLU A 148 9.66 -16.02 -4.32
CA GLU A 148 9.71 -17.21 -3.45
C GLU A 148 8.89 -18.37 -4.05
N ILE A 149 7.68 -18.09 -4.52
CA ILE A 149 6.79 -19.08 -5.15
C ILE A 149 7.33 -19.58 -6.48
N SER A 150 7.95 -18.70 -7.27
CA SER A 150 8.47 -19.05 -8.60
C SER A 150 9.81 -19.80 -8.54
N GLY A 151 10.36 -20.03 -7.34
CA GLY A 151 11.69 -20.62 -7.16
C GLY A 151 12.83 -19.71 -7.61
N VAL A 152 12.55 -18.42 -7.86
CA VAL A 152 13.55 -17.40 -8.19
C VAL A 152 14.04 -16.82 -6.87
N VAL A 153 14.84 -17.60 -6.14
CA VAL A 153 15.51 -17.14 -4.92
C VAL A 153 17.00 -16.98 -5.22
N GLU A 154 17.39 -15.78 -5.67
CA GLU A 154 18.73 -15.28 -5.36
C GLU A 154 18.73 -14.88 -3.87
N ASP A 155 19.82 -15.22 -3.19
CA ASP A 155 20.09 -15.20 -1.74
C ASP A 155 19.09 -14.43 -0.82
N PRO A 156 18.52 -15.05 0.24
CA PRO A 156 17.67 -14.38 1.23
C PRO A 156 18.28 -13.11 1.86
N ASN A 157 19.61 -12.96 1.79
CA ASN A 157 20.33 -11.78 2.27
C ASN A 157 20.33 -10.58 1.29
N GLU A 158 20.10 -10.78 -0.01
CA GLU A 158 20.08 -9.68 -0.99
C GLU A 158 18.87 -8.75 -0.81
N TYR A 159 17.79 -9.28 -0.24
CA TYR A 159 16.57 -8.51 0.04
C TYR A 159 16.71 -7.55 1.23
N HIS A 160 17.78 -7.66 2.03
CA HIS A 160 18.08 -6.67 3.07
C HIS A 160 18.73 -5.40 2.51
N GLU A 161 19.26 -5.42 1.28
CA GLU A 161 19.98 -4.28 0.68
C GLU A 161 19.08 -3.35 -0.17
N LEU A 162 17.78 -3.63 -0.27
CA LEU A 162 16.80 -2.82 -1.03
C LEU A 162 15.85 -2.00 -0.15
N LEU A 163 16.19 -1.78 1.12
CA LEU A 163 15.51 -0.88 2.07
C LEU A 163 16.53 0.07 2.70
#